data_AF-A0A970QYB1-F1
#
_entry.id   AF-A0A970QYB1-F1
#
_cell.length_a   1.000
_cell.length_b   1.000
_cell.length_c   1.000
_cell.angle_alpha   90.00
_cell.angle_beta   90.00
_cell.angle_gamma   90.00
#
_symmetry.space_group_name_H-M   'P 1'
#
loop_
_entity.id
_entity.type
_entity.pdbx_description
1 polymer ?
#
loop_
_entity_poly.entity_id
_entity_poly.type
_entity_poly.pdbx_seq_one_letter_code
_entity_poly.pdbx_strand_id
1 'polypeptide(L)'
;MQINLIKEANELLFVSGFDYAFCGGFGIELFLNRSIRKHSDIDVSAYWQDRDNIILFMQSLGWNVYEMCGGGIAHHISDVNNQIRARETSSVSKMDATL
;
A
#
# COMPACT_ATOMS: atom_id res chain seq x y z
N MET A 1 18.46 -9.97 -2.69
CA MET A 1 18.02 -9.29 -1.45
C MET A 1 16.67 -8.58 -1.61
N GLN A 2 16.29 -8.06 -2.78
CA GLN A 2 14.97 -7.40 -2.99
C GLN A 2 13.77 -8.35 -3.16
N ILE A 3 14.00 -9.59 -3.59
CA ILE A 3 12.96 -10.61 -3.76
C ILE A 3 12.22 -10.92 -2.44
N ASN A 4 12.88 -10.76 -1.29
CA ASN A 4 12.27 -11.11 0.00
C ASN A 4 11.15 -10.13 0.39
N LEU A 5 11.34 -8.82 0.16
CA LEU A 5 10.33 -7.80 0.47
C LEU A 5 9.03 -7.99 -0.33
N ILE A 6 9.13 -8.28 -1.63
CA ILE A 6 7.92 -8.58 -2.43
C ILE A 6 7.23 -9.84 -1.92
N LYS A 7 7.99 -10.88 -1.54
CA LYS A 7 7.41 -12.13 -1.01
C LYS A 7 6.70 -11.90 0.32
N GLU A 8 7.33 -11.20 1.25
CA GLU A 8 6.73 -10.85 2.55
C GLU A 8 5.47 -9.98 2.37
N ALA A 9 5.53 -8.98 1.48
CA ALA A 9 4.35 -8.19 1.14
C ALA A 9 3.25 -9.04 0.50
N ASN A 10 3.61 -9.99 -0.37
CA ASN A 10 2.65 -10.90 -0.98
C ASN A 10 2.00 -11.82 0.06
N GLU A 11 2.78 -12.35 1.01
CA GLU A 11 2.25 -13.18 2.10
C GLU A 11 1.27 -12.38 2.98
N LEU A 12 1.62 -11.13 3.31
CA LEU A 12 0.75 -10.23 4.08
C LEU A 12 -0.57 -9.94 3.34
N LEU A 13 -0.49 -9.59 2.05
CA LEU A 13 -1.65 -9.20 1.26
C LEU A 13 -2.51 -10.40 0.84
N PHE A 14 -1.90 -11.57 0.62
CA PHE A 14 -2.66 -12.77 0.27
C PHE A 14 -3.65 -13.19 1.37
N VAL A 15 -3.28 -12.99 2.64
CA VAL A 15 -4.16 -13.28 3.79
C VAL A 15 -5.37 -12.35 3.84
N SER A 16 -5.29 -11.15 3.25
CA SER A 16 -6.38 -10.17 3.25
C SER A 16 -7.59 -10.60 2.42
N GLY A 17 -7.39 -11.45 1.40
CA GLY A 17 -8.45 -11.86 0.46
C GLY A 17 -8.87 -10.79 -0.56
N PHE A 18 -8.22 -9.61 -0.58
CA PHE A 18 -8.46 -8.58 -1.59
C PHE A 18 -7.79 -8.93 -2.92
N ASP A 19 -8.39 -8.49 -4.02
CA ASP A 19 -7.72 -8.47 -5.31
C ASP A 19 -6.72 -7.31 -5.37
N TYR A 20 -5.46 -7.62 -5.70
CA TYR A 20 -4.39 -6.63 -5.81
C TYR A 20 -3.36 -6.98 -6.88
N ALA A 21 -2.56 -5.98 -7.27
CA ALA A 21 -1.38 -6.16 -8.10
C ALA A 21 -0.23 -5.26 -7.63
N PHE A 22 0.98 -5.81 -7.63
CA PHE A 22 2.18 -4.98 -7.43
C PHE A 22 2.39 -4.06 -8.63
N CYS A 23 2.63 -2.78 -8.36
CA CYS A 23 2.84 -1.76 -9.37
C CYS A 23 4.11 -0.95 -9.07
N GLY A 24 4.23 0.24 -9.68
CA GLY A 24 5.38 1.12 -9.48
C GLY A 24 6.73 0.48 -9.79
N GLY A 25 7.72 0.76 -8.93
CA GLY A 25 9.11 0.32 -9.15
C GLY A 25 9.28 -1.20 -9.21
N PHE A 26 8.67 -1.91 -8.27
CA PHE A 26 8.73 -3.36 -8.21
C PHE A 26 7.91 -4.05 -9.30
N GLY A 27 6.78 -3.47 -9.72
CA GLY A 27 6.02 -3.98 -10.87
C GLY A 27 6.85 -4.05 -12.16
N ILE A 28 7.69 -3.04 -12.41
CA ILE A 28 8.61 -3.02 -13.56
C ILE A 28 9.65 -4.15 -13.46
N GLU A 29 10.25 -4.35 -12.28
CA GLU A 29 11.27 -5.40 -12.09
C GLU A 29 10.68 -6.81 -12.20
N LEU A 30 9.45 -7.02 -11.72
CA LEU A 30 8.72 -8.27 -11.91
C LEU A 30 8.48 -8.55 -13.39
N PHE A 31 8.05 -7.55 -14.16
CA PHE A 31 7.85 -7.70 -15.60
C PHE A 31 9.16 -8.01 -16.36
N LEU A 32 10.26 -7.36 -15.98
CA LEU A 32 11.57 -7.55 -16.61
C LEU A 32 12.33 -8.79 -16.09
N ASN A 33 11.83 -9.44 -15.03
CA ASN A 33 12.49 -10.54 -14.33
C ASN A 33 13.95 -10.24 -13.93
N ARG A 34 14.22 -9.01 -13.49
CA ARG A 34 15.55 -8.60 -12.99
C ARG A 34 15.46 -7.38 -12.07
N SER A 35 16.41 -7.29 -11.14
CA SER A 35 16.56 -6.09 -10.32
C SER A 35 17.31 -4.99 -11.06
N ILE A 36 16.80 -3.76 -11.02
CA ILE A 36 17.38 -2.61 -11.74
C ILE A 36 17.77 -1.47 -10.80
N ARG A 37 17.14 -1.34 -9.61
CA ARG A 37 17.48 -0.30 -8.63
C ARG A 37 17.04 -0.67 -7.22
N LYS A 38 17.46 0.10 -6.21
CA LYS A 38 16.85 0.03 -4.87
C LYS A 38 15.48 0.71 -4.86
N HIS A 39 14.55 0.18 -4.07
CA HIS A 39 13.21 0.72 -3.83
C HIS A 39 13.06 1.04 -2.35
N SER A 40 12.42 2.17 -2.05
CA SER A 40 12.14 2.65 -0.69
C SER A 40 10.76 2.24 -0.19
N ASP A 41 9.90 1.77 -1.08
CA ASP A 41 8.49 1.47 -0.90
C ASP A 41 8.07 0.29 -1.79
N ILE A 42 6.86 -0.21 -1.53
CA ILE A 42 6.17 -1.19 -2.36
C ILE A 42 4.85 -0.55 -2.79
N ASP A 43 4.67 -0.39 -4.09
CA ASP A 43 3.42 0.12 -4.65
C ASP A 43 2.47 -1.05 -4.95
N VAL A 44 1.22 -0.91 -4.53
CA VAL A 44 0.15 -1.90 -4.74
C VAL A 44 -1.08 -1.19 -5.26
N SER A 45 -1.65 -1.72 -6.34
CA SER A 45 -2.96 -1.31 -6.83
C SER A 45 -4.03 -2.28 -6.32
N ALA A 46 -5.14 -1.75 -5.84
CA ALA A 46 -6.32 -2.51 -5.41
C ALA A 46 -7.60 -1.79 -5.85
N TYR A 47 -8.76 -2.47 -5.74
CA TYR A 47 -10.04 -1.87 -6.07
C TYR A 47 -10.43 -0.76 -5.08
N TRP A 48 -10.99 0.33 -5.60
CA TRP A 48 -11.39 1.49 -4.79
C TRP A 48 -12.45 1.15 -3.75
N GLN A 49 -13.35 0.23 -4.10
CA GLN A 49 -14.43 -0.25 -3.26
C GLN A 49 -13.92 -0.94 -1.99
N ASP A 50 -12.71 -1.51 -2.03
CA ASP A 50 -12.10 -2.20 -0.90
C ASP A 50 -11.28 -1.28 0.02
N ARG A 51 -11.14 0.00 -0.33
CA ARG A 51 -10.28 0.97 0.38
C ARG A 51 -10.46 0.96 1.90
N ASP A 52 -11.71 1.06 2.36
CA ASP A 52 -12.00 1.16 3.79
C ASP A 52 -11.65 -0.15 4.52
N ASN A 53 -11.93 -1.30 3.88
CA ASN A 53 -11.56 -2.61 4.41
C ASN A 53 -10.04 -2.80 4.42
N ILE A 54 -9.32 -2.32 3.41
CA ILE A 54 -7.85 -2.33 3.36
C ILE A 54 -7.26 -1.48 4.49
N ILE A 55 -7.79 -0.27 4.72
CA ILE A 55 -7.34 0.59 5.83
C ILE A 55 -7.52 -0.13 7.16
N LEU A 56 -8.71 -0.67 7.43
CA LEU A 56 -9.02 -1.38 8.67
C LEU A 56 -8.16 -2.64 8.84
N PHE A 57 -7.95 -3.40 7.76
CA PHE A 57 -7.08 -4.58 7.78
C PHE A 57 -5.65 -4.19 8.16
N MET A 58 -5.08 -3.17 7.51
CA MET A 58 -3.70 -2.75 7.79
C MET A 58 -3.55 -2.19 9.21
N GLN A 59 -4.52 -1.42 9.70
CA GLN A 59 -4.55 -0.98 11.09
C GLN A 59 -4.65 -2.16 12.07
N SER A 60 -5.42 -3.20 11.75
CA SER A 60 -5.53 -4.40 12.60
C SER A 60 -4.22 -5.17 12.72
N LEU A 61 -3.34 -5.03 11.73
CA LEU A 61 -1.97 -5.55 11.72
C LEU A 61 -0.97 -4.62 12.42
N GLY A 62 -1.44 -3.50 13.00
CA GLY A 62 -0.59 -2.54 13.71
C GLY A 62 0.10 -1.51 12.81
N TRP A 63 -0.37 -1.31 11.58
CA TRP A 63 0.17 -0.27 10.70
C TRP A 63 -0.52 1.08 10.92
N ASN A 64 0.26 2.16 10.90
CA ASN A 64 -0.27 3.51 10.79
C ASN A 64 -0.58 3.78 9.31
N VAL A 65 -1.81 4.17 9.01
CA VAL A 65 -2.29 4.36 7.64
C VAL A 65 -2.54 5.84 7.38
N TYR A 66 -1.96 6.37 6.30
CA TYR A 66 -2.01 7.79 5.97
C TYR A 66 -2.56 8.00 4.57
N GLU A 67 -3.51 8.91 4.35
CA GLU A 67 -3.86 9.34 3.00
C GLU A 67 -3.02 10.55 2.56
N MET A 68 -2.61 10.55 1.30
CA MET A 68 -1.88 11.68 0.72
C MET A 68 -2.87 12.74 0.23
N CYS A 69 -2.80 13.94 0.78
CA CYS A 69 -3.78 15.01 0.51
C CYS A 69 -3.32 15.98 -0.59
N GLY A 70 -2.15 15.74 -1.19
CA GLY A 70 -1.48 16.71 -2.05
C GLY A 70 -0.71 17.77 -1.25
N GLY A 71 0.07 18.61 -1.95
CA GLY A 71 0.83 19.69 -1.32
C GLY A 71 1.90 19.24 -0.32
N GLY A 72 2.33 17.97 -0.37
CA GLY A 72 3.25 17.38 0.61
C GLY A 72 2.60 17.00 1.95
N ILE A 73 1.26 17.04 2.04
CA ILE A 73 0.51 16.72 3.25
C ILE A 73 0.12 15.24 3.25
N ALA A 74 0.33 14.59 4.39
CA ALA A 74 -0.19 13.26 4.70
C ALA A 74 -1.09 13.37 5.93
N HIS A 75 -2.30 12.82 5.84
CA HIS A 75 -3.26 12.78 6.93
C HIS A 75 -3.29 11.37 7.52
N HIS A 76 -2.99 11.26 8.81
CA HIS A 76 -3.10 9.99 9.52
C HIS A 76 -4.57 9.63 9.72
N ILE A 77 -4.97 8.47 9.19
CA ILE A 77 -6.33 7.96 9.32
C ILE A 77 -6.39 7.20 10.64
N SER A 78 -6.97 7.79 11.68
CA SER A 78 -7.25 7.13 12.96
C SER A 78 -8.67 6.56 13.05
N ASP A 79 -9.57 7.07 12.20
CA ASP A 79 -10.94 6.58 12.03
C ASP A 79 -11.23 6.55 10.53
N VAL A 80 -11.64 5.38 10.01
CA VAL A 80 -11.93 5.18 8.59
C VAL A 80 -13.09 6.06 8.09
N ASN A 81 -13.95 6.54 8.99
CA ASN A 81 -15.03 7.46 8.62
C ASN A 81 -14.52 8.91 8.44
N ASN A 82 -13.34 9.22 8.99
CA ASN A 82 -12.69 10.53 8.89
C ASN A 82 -11.57 10.48 7.84
N GLN A 83 -11.96 10.41 6.57
CA GLN A 83 -11.03 10.50 5.43
C GLN A 83 -11.33 11.75 4.59
N ILE A 84 -10.28 12.36 4.06
CA ILE A 84 -10.35 13.49 3.14
C ILE A 84 -10.76 13.02 1.74
N ARG A 85 -10.30 11.82 1.32
CA ARG A 85 -10.62 11.22 0.01
C ARG A 85 -10.32 12.17 -1.16
N ALA A 86 -9.20 12.88 -1.07
CA ALA A 86 -8.87 14.02 -1.93
C ALA A 86 -8.85 13.72 -3.44
N ARG A 87 -8.76 12.45 -3.87
CA ARG A 87 -8.90 11.99 -5.26
C ARG A 87 -9.42 10.55 -5.36
N GLU A 88 -10.20 10.26 -6.40
CA GLU A 88 -10.55 8.90 -6.89
C GLU A 88 -9.34 8.18 -7.54
N THR A 89 -8.15 8.32 -6.97
CA THR A 89 -6.96 7.61 -7.49
C THR A 89 -6.77 6.32 -6.70
N SER A 90 -6.70 5.21 -7.44
CA SER A 90 -6.52 3.82 -7.00
C SER A 90 -5.18 3.52 -6.30
N SER A 91 -4.49 4.53 -5.79
CA SER A 91 -3.16 4.42 -5.15
C SER A 91 -2.86 5.64 -4.28
N VAL A 92 -2.27 5.57 -3.09
CA VAL A 92 -2.12 4.55 -2.03
C VAL A 92 -2.05 5.36 -0.72
N SER A 93 -2.63 4.83 0.35
CA SER A 93 -2.35 5.31 1.70
C SER A 93 -0.93 4.90 2.10
N LYS A 94 -0.05 5.82 2.52
CA LYS A 94 1.24 5.40 3.09
C LYS A 94 0.99 4.57 4.34
N MET A 95 1.73 3.48 4.48
CA MET A 95 1.63 2.60 5.65
C MET A 95 3.01 2.48 6.27
N ASP A 96 3.08 2.74 7.58
CA ASP A 96 4.32 2.60 8.36
C ASP A 96 4.07 1.65 9.53
N ALA A 97 5.00 0.73 9.76
CA ALA A 97 4.87 -0.27 10.80
C ALA A 97 5.10 0.41 12.15
N THR A 98 4.18 0.22 13.09
CA THR A 98 4.42 0.69 14.46
C THR A 98 5.46 -0.25 15.10
N LEU A 99 6.62 0.30 15.46
CA LEU A 99 7.65 -0.38 16.27
C LEU A 99 7.17 -0.60 17.71
#